data_AF-I6ZPB3-F1
#
_entry.id   AF-I6ZPB3-F1
#
_cell.length_a   1.000
_cell.length_b   1.000
_cell.length_c   1.000
_cell.angle_alpha   90.00
_cell.angle_beta   90.00
_cell.angle_gamma   90.00
#
_symmetry.space_group_name_H-M   'P 1'
#
loop_
_entity.id
_entity.type
_entity.pdbx_description
1 polymer ?
#
loop_
_entity_poly.entity_id
_entity_poly.type
_entity_poly.pdbx_seq_one_letter_code
_entity_poly.pdbx_strand_id
1 'polypeptide(L)' 'TLKKTVPDGSQAAEYLFHKGLFDPIVPRNPLKGVLNELFQLHGFLPLNQD' A
#
# COMPACT_ATOMS: atom_id res chain seq x y z
N THR A 1 -13.70 -15.22 -9.64
CA THR A 1 -14.77 -16.03 -10.25
C THR A 1 -14.42 -17.49 -10.12
N LEU A 2 -15.35 -18.34 -9.68
CA LEU A 2 -15.07 -19.76 -9.48
C LEU A 2 -14.76 -20.46 -10.82
N LYS A 3 -13.92 -21.50 -10.77
CA LYS A 3 -13.54 -22.36 -11.91
C LYS A 3 -12.81 -21.68 -13.08
N LYS A 4 -12.12 -20.55 -12.85
CA LYS A 4 -11.24 -19.89 -13.83
C LYS A 4 -9.86 -19.69 -13.22
N THR A 5 -8.81 -19.99 -13.99
CA THR A 5 -7.43 -19.69 -13.59
C THR A 5 -7.25 -18.17 -13.51
N VAL A 6 -6.65 -17.69 -12.42
CA VAL A 6 -6.27 -16.28 -12.28
C VAL A 6 -5.02 -16.05 -13.14
N PRO A 7 -4.99 -15.03 -14.01
CA PRO A 7 -3.80 -14.75 -14.80
C PRO A 7 -2.61 -14.42 -13.89
N ASP A 8 -1.43 -14.92 -14.25
CA ASP A 8 -0.20 -14.61 -13.52
C ASP A 8 0.01 -13.09 -13.47
N GLY A 9 0.40 -12.60 -12.30
CA GLY A 9 0.65 -11.17 -12.07
C GLY A 9 -0.61 -10.30 -11.95
N SER A 10 -1.83 -10.80 -12.18
CA SER A 10 -3.04 -9.96 -12.07
C SER A 10 -3.38 -9.51 -10.65
N GLN A 11 -2.70 -10.08 -9.65
CA GLN A 11 -2.83 -9.74 -8.23
C GLN A 11 -1.55 -9.11 -7.67
N ALA A 12 -0.56 -8.83 -8.53
CA ALA A 12 0.63 -8.10 -8.13
C ALA A 12 0.29 -6.62 -7.87
N ALA A 13 1.09 -5.96 -7.01
CA ALA A 13 0.88 -4.56 -6.68
C ALA A 13 1.01 -3.65 -7.90
N GLU A 14 1.95 -3.98 -8.79
CA GLU A 14 2.22 -3.30 -10.05
C GLU A 14 1.00 -3.30 -10.97
N TYR A 15 0.33 -4.45 -11.12
CA TYR A 15 -0.87 -4.56 -11.94
C TYR A 15 -2.00 -3.66 -11.40
N LEU A 16 -2.22 -3.68 -10.08
CA LEU A 16 -3.29 -2.91 -9.44
C LEU A 16 -3.00 -1.40 -9.40
N PHE A 17 -1.73 -1.01 -9.26
CA PHE A 17 -1.28 0.37 -9.36
C PHE A 17 -1.56 0.95 -10.75
N HIS A 18 -1.25 0.22 -11.82
CA HIS A 18 -1.61 0.64 -13.19
C HIS A 18 -3.12 0.71 -13.44
N LYS A 19 -3.94 0.02 -12.64
CA LYS A 19 -5.41 0.13 -12.65
C LYS A 19 -5.94 1.28 -11.80
N GLY A 20 -5.07 2.05 -11.13
CA GLY A 20 -5.46 3.15 -10.26
C GLY A 20 -6.12 2.70 -8.95
N LEU A 21 -5.95 1.44 -8.55
CA LEU A 21 -6.50 0.91 -7.30
C LEU A 21 -5.59 1.16 -6.09
N PHE A 22 -4.31 1.44 -6.33
CA PHE A 22 -3.32 1.78 -5.29
C PHE A 22 -2.68 3.13 -5.61
N ASP A 23 -2.40 3.91 -4.56
CA ASP A 23 -1.87 5.27 -4.67
C ASP A 23 -0.34 5.29 -4.92
N PRO A 24 0.53 4.84 -4.00
CA PRO A 24 1.93 4.52 -4.35
C PRO A 24 2.35 3.08 -3.99
N ILE A 25 3.22 2.49 -4.80
CA ILE A 25 4.01 1.30 -4.41
C ILE A 25 5.24 1.77 -3.65
N VAL A 26 5.38 1.34 -2.41
CA VAL A 26 6.46 1.77 -1.52
C VAL A 26 7.54 0.68 -1.44
N PRO A 27 8.80 0.96 -1.85
CA PRO A 27 9.90 0.04 -1.65
C PRO A 27 10.12 -0.26 -0.16
N ARG A 28 10.63 -1.44 0.17
CA ARG A 28 10.74 -1.89 1.57
C ARG A 28 11.62 -1.00 2.45
N ASN A 29 12.75 -0.50 1.91
CA ASN A 29 13.70 0.31 2.66
C ASN A 29 13.11 1.67 3.16
N PRO A 30 12.41 2.47 2.33
CA PRO A 30 11.78 3.71 2.79
C PRO A 30 10.47 3.54 3.57
N LEU A 31 9.91 2.32 3.69
CA LEU A 31 8.57 2.09 4.26
C LEU A 31 8.33 2.77 5.61
N LYS A 32 9.31 2.74 6.52
CA LYS A 32 9.18 3.38 7.84
C LYS A 32 9.00 4.90 7.73
N GLY A 33 9.75 5.55 6.84
CA GLY A 33 9.65 6.99 6.60
C GLY A 33 8.29 7.38 6.02
N VAL A 34 7.86 6.64 4.99
CA VAL A 34 6.54 6.85 4.35
C VAL A 34 5.40 6.70 5.36
N LEU A 35 5.43 5.67 6.21
CA LEU A 35 4.40 5.50 7.24
C LEU A 35 4.42 6.61 8.28
N ASN A 36 5.61 7.10 8.67
CA ASN A 36 5.73 8.21 9.61
C ASN A 36 5.10 9.49 9.04
N GLU A 37 5.42 9.83 7.79
CA GLU A 37 4.84 10.98 7.09
C GLU A 37 3.32 10.84 6.90
N LEU A 38 2.85 9.66 6.50
CA LEU A 38 1.42 9.38 6.31
C LEU A 38 0.63 9.55 7.62
N PHE A 39 1.14 9.01 8.72
CA PHE A 39 0.48 9.14 10.03
C PHE A 39 0.53 10.56 10.57
N GLN A 40 1.63 11.30 10.34
CA GLN A 40 1.71 12.72 10.68
C GLN A 40 0.69 13.54 9.89
N LEU A 41 0.55 13.28 8.57
CA LEU A 41 -0.42 13.97 7.70
C LEU A 41 -1.86 13.79 8.20
N HIS A 42 -2.19 12.61 8.71
CA HIS A 42 -3.52 12.27 9.22
C HIS A 42 -3.73 12.59 10.71
N GLY A 43 -2.75 13.19 11.40
CA GLY A 43 -2.88 13.54 12.82
C GLY A 43 -2.92 12.33 13.77
N PHE A 44 -2.41 11.17 13.36
CA PHE A 44 -2.34 9.97 14.21
C PHE A 44 -1.23 10.02 15.26
N LEU A 45 -0.32 10.98 15.17
CA LEU A 45 0.81 11.10 16.09
C LEU A 45 0.56 12.16 17.18
N PRO A 46 0.94 11.89 18.44
CA PRO A 46 1.70 10.70 18.88
C PRO A 46 0.82 9.43 18.98
N LEU A 47 1.33 8.33 18.43
CA LEU A 47 0.70 7.00 18.51
C LEU A 47 0.91 6.48 19.93
N ASN A 48 -0.20 6.28 20.67
CA ASN A 48 -0.23 6.00 22.10
C ASN A 48 0.21 7.19 22.96
N GLN A 49 -0.77 8.01 23.31
CA GLN A 49 -0.71 8.82 24.53
C GLN A 49 -1.24 7.93 25.65
N ASP A 50 -0.34 7.42 26.49
CA ASP A 50 -0.72 7.04 27.85
C ASP A 50 -0.93 8.32 28.69
#